data_AF-A0A6B8W737-F1
#
_entry.id   AF-A0A6B8W737-F1
#
_cell.length_a   1.000
_cell.length_b   1.000
_cell.length_c   1.000
_cell.angle_alpha   90.00
_cell.angle_beta   90.00
_cell.angle_gamma   90.00
#
_symmetry.space_group_name_H-M   'P 1'
#
loop_
_entity.id
_entity.type
_entity.pdbx_description
1 polymer ?
#
loop_
_entity_poly.entity_id
_entity_poly.type
_entity_poly.pdbx_seq_one_letter_code
_entity_poly.pdbx_strand_id
1 'polypeptide(L)'
;MIFIINWFLALLALATAGHAAWKLWRKPDKPLTSAISAILTCFFFMMVITMWNTNIPVWLWWITAALLGLVGGLATFRVLGDGPARSV
;
A
#
# COMPACT_ATOMS: atom_id res chain seq x y z
N MET A 1 -9.53 23.53 9.99
CA MET A 1 -10.17 22.93 8.79
C MET A 1 -9.19 22.07 7.98
N ILE A 2 -8.05 22.62 7.53
CA ILE A 2 -6.98 21.87 6.83
C ILE A 2 -6.44 20.67 7.62
N PHE A 3 -6.31 20.80 8.94
CA PHE A 3 -5.82 19.71 9.80
C PHE A 3 -6.71 18.46 9.76
N ILE A 4 -8.04 18.63 9.76
CA ILE A 4 -9.01 17.52 9.73
C ILE A 4 -8.96 16.78 8.40
N ILE A 5 -8.83 17.52 7.29
CA ILE A 5 -8.72 16.96 5.94
C ILE A 5 -7.47 16.09 5.81
N ASN A 6 -6.33 16.53 6.37
CA ASN A 6 -5.07 15.79 6.30
C ASN A 6 -5.12 14.46 7.07
N TRP A 7 -5.71 14.45 8.27
CA TRP A 7 -5.93 13.22 9.03
C TRP A 7 -6.89 12.26 8.31
N PHE A 8 -7.90 12.80 7.66
CA PHE A 8 -8.83 12.00 6.86
C PHE A 8 -8.13 11.34 5.66
N LEU A 9 -7.28 12.08 4.94
CA LEU A 9 -6.47 11.54 3.83
C LEU A 9 -5.46 10.49 4.31
N ALA A 10 -4.83 10.69 5.48
CA ALA A 10 -3.91 9.72 6.07
C ALA A 10 -4.61 8.41 6.45
N LEU A 11 -5.79 8.50 7.05
CA LEU A 11 -6.63 7.33 7.36
C LEU A 11 -7.08 6.61 6.08
N LEU A 12 -7.44 7.35 5.04
CA LEU A 12 -7.78 6.79 3.72
C LEU A 12 -6.59 6.03 3.11
N ALA A 13 -5.38 6.58 3.18
CA ALA A 13 -4.16 5.93 2.70
C ALA A 13 -3.86 4.63 3.47
N LEU A 14 -4.03 4.64 4.79
CA LEU A 14 -3.88 3.44 5.63
C LEU A 14 -4.95 2.40 5.34
N ALA A 15 -6.22 2.81 5.18
CA ALA A 15 -7.32 1.91 4.85
C ALA A 15 -7.12 1.28 3.47
N THR A 16 -6.65 2.04 2.47
CA THR A 16 -6.35 1.49 1.14
C THR A 16 -5.16 0.54 1.18
N ALA A 17 -4.10 0.86 1.92
CA ALA A 17 -2.97 -0.05 2.10
C ALA A 17 -3.38 -1.35 2.81
N GLY A 18 -4.17 -1.26 3.87
CA GLY A 18 -4.71 -2.41 4.59
C GLY A 18 -5.65 -3.26 3.74
N HIS A 19 -6.55 -2.63 2.99
CA HIS A 19 -7.44 -3.32 2.05
C HIS A 19 -6.64 -4.02 0.95
N ALA A 20 -5.60 -3.39 0.41
CA ALA A 20 -4.74 -3.99 -0.60
C ALA A 20 -3.97 -5.20 -0.06
N ALA A 21 -3.41 -5.10 1.16
CA ALA A 21 -2.73 -6.23 1.81
C ALA A 21 -3.69 -7.41 2.04
N TRP A 22 -4.91 -7.14 2.51
CA TRP A 22 -5.94 -8.16 2.70
C TRP A 22 -6.42 -8.79 1.38
N LYS A 23 -6.62 -7.97 0.35
CA LYS A 23 -6.98 -8.42 -1.00
C LYS A 23 -5.87 -9.28 -1.60
N LEU A 24 -4.60 -8.89 -1.44
CA LEU A 24 -3.47 -9.71 -1.84
C LEU A 24 -3.49 -11.04 -1.08
N TRP A 25 -3.74 -11.03 0.23
CA TRP A 25 -3.78 -12.24 1.03
C TRP A 25 -4.83 -13.25 0.53
N ARG A 26 -5.98 -12.77 0.03
CA ARG A 26 -7.08 -13.59 -0.50
C ARG A 26 -6.89 -14.21 -1.91
N LYS A 27 -5.67 -14.18 -2.47
CA LYS A 27 -5.32 -14.77 -3.79
C LYS A 27 -6.09 -14.17 -4.98
N PRO A 28 -5.74 -12.94 -5.41
CA PRO A 28 -6.27 -12.38 -6.65
C PRO A 28 -5.59 -13.01 -7.87
N ASP A 29 -6.32 -13.15 -8.98
CA ASP A 29 -5.83 -13.72 -10.26
C ASP A 29 -4.62 -12.96 -10.85
N LYS A 30 -4.38 -11.71 -10.40
CA LYS A 30 -3.30 -10.83 -10.88
C LYS A 30 -2.59 -10.12 -9.71
N PRO A 31 -1.72 -10.82 -8.95
CA PRO A 31 -1.11 -10.29 -7.73
C PRO A 31 -0.19 -9.09 -7.98
N LEU A 32 0.55 -9.08 -9.10
CA LEU A 32 1.49 -8.01 -9.44
C LEU A 32 0.77 -6.68 -9.73
N THR A 33 -0.24 -6.69 -10.60
CA THR A 33 -0.99 -5.48 -10.98
C THR A 33 -1.70 -4.88 -9.77
N SER A 34 -2.28 -5.71 -8.90
CA SER A 34 -2.95 -5.24 -7.68
C SER A 34 -1.97 -4.64 -6.67
N ALA A 35 -0.76 -5.19 -6.56
CA ALA A 35 0.28 -4.65 -5.69
C ALA A 35 0.81 -3.31 -6.20
N ILE A 36 1.12 -3.20 -7.50
CA ILE A 36 1.59 -1.96 -8.12
C ILE A 36 0.53 -0.85 -7.99
N SER A 37 -0.74 -1.16 -8.25
CA SER A 37 -1.83 -0.20 -8.07
C SER A 37 -1.90 0.29 -6.62
N ALA A 38 -1.81 -0.61 -5.63
CA ALA A 38 -1.85 -0.25 -4.22
C ALA A 38 -0.67 0.65 -3.82
N ILE A 39 0.54 0.34 -4.31
CA ILE A 39 1.74 1.14 -4.07
C ILE A 39 1.57 2.54 -4.66
N LEU A 40 1.13 2.64 -5.92
CA LEU A 40 0.91 3.92 -6.59
C LEU A 40 -0.16 4.77 -5.88
N THR A 41 -1.28 4.16 -5.47
CA THR A 41 -2.33 4.84 -4.72
C THR A 41 -1.81 5.37 -3.38
N CYS A 42 -1.02 4.58 -2.66
CA CYS A 42 -0.46 4.99 -1.38
C CYS A 42 0.57 6.12 -1.54
N PHE A 43 1.43 6.05 -2.56
CA PHE A 43 2.37 7.12 -2.92
C PHE A 43 1.65 8.42 -3.27
N PHE A 44 0.57 8.34 -4.05
CA PHE A 44 -0.23 9.51 -4.42
C PHE A 44 -0.78 10.22 -3.18
N PHE A 45 -1.44 9.49 -2.28
CA PHE A 45 -1.99 10.09 -1.06
C PHE A 45 -0.89 10.63 -0.13
N MET A 46 0.21 9.92 0.04
CA MET A 46 1.36 10.40 0.82
C MET A 46 1.93 11.72 0.27
N MET A 47 2.15 11.79 -1.04
CA MET A 47 2.67 12.99 -1.69
C MET A 47 1.73 14.19 -1.50
N VAL A 48 0.42 14.00 -1.68
CA VAL A 48 -0.59 15.06 -1.47
C VAL A 48 -0.56 15.58 -0.03
N ILE A 49 -0.50 14.69 0.96
CA ILE A 49 -0.47 15.12 2.38
C ILE A 49 0.83 15.88 2.66
N THR A 50 1.96 15.46 2.09
CA THR A 50 3.28 16.08 2.33
C THR A 50 3.38 17.47 1.73
N MET A 51 2.83 17.67 0.52
CA MET A 51 2.83 18.98 -0.14
C MET A 51 1.94 19.99 0.60
N TRP A 52 0.88 19.52 1.26
CA TRP A 52 -0.09 20.37 1.95
C TRP A 52 0.19 20.54 3.45
N ASN A 53 1.08 19.73 4.03
CA ASN A 53 1.33 19.74 5.47
C ASN A 53 2.74 19.26 5.83
N THR A 54 3.55 20.15 6.42
CA THR A 54 4.86 19.82 7.00
C THR A 54 4.79 19.13 8.36
N ASN A 55 3.61 19.11 9.02
CA ASN A 55 3.43 18.52 10.36
C ASN A 55 2.87 17.09 10.35
N ILE A 56 3.18 16.28 9.33
CA ILE A 56 2.83 14.86 9.39
C ILE A 56 3.78 14.18 10.38
N PRO A 57 3.28 13.43 11.36
CA PRO A 57 4.14 12.68 12.26
C PRO A 57 5.00 11.67 11.49
N VAL A 58 6.30 11.66 11.72
CA VAL A 58 7.24 10.74 11.07
C VAL A 58 6.84 9.26 11.26
N TRP A 59 6.23 8.89 12.39
CA TRP A 59 5.77 7.51 12.62
C TRP A 59 4.72 7.03 11.61
N LEU A 60 3.89 7.94 11.07
CA LEU A 60 2.89 7.61 10.05
C LEU A 60 3.58 7.16 8.75
N TRP A 61 4.69 7.80 8.39
CA TRP A 61 5.54 7.38 7.26
C TRP A 61 6.11 5.98 7.44
N TRP A 62 6.60 5.67 8.64
CA TRP A 62 7.15 4.35 8.94
C TRP A 62 6.10 3.25 8.83
N ILE A 63 4.88 3.49 9.34
CA ILE A 63 3.78 2.52 9.24
C ILE A 63 3.42 2.26 7.77
N THR A 64 3.27 3.32 6.98
CA THR A 64 2.90 3.16 5.57
C THR A 64 4.02 2.49 4.77
N ALA A 65 5.28 2.83 5.01
CA ALA A 65 6.43 2.15 4.41
C ALA A 65 6.45 0.66 4.77
N ALA A 66 6.17 0.31 6.03
CA ALA A 66 6.07 -1.09 6.47
C ALA A 66 4.93 -1.84 5.77
N LEU A 67 3.75 -1.23 5.64
CA LEU A 67 2.61 -1.81 4.92
C LEU A 67 2.92 -2.00 3.44
N LEU A 68 3.56 -1.03 2.79
CA LEU A 68 3.97 -1.13 1.39
C LEU A 68 5.04 -2.19 1.18
N GLY A 69 6.02 -2.28 2.08
CA GLY A 69 7.02 -3.35 2.08
C GLY A 69 6.39 -4.73 2.23
N LEU A 70 5.37 -4.86 3.08
CA LEU A 70 4.62 -6.09 3.28
C LEU A 70 3.78 -6.46 2.04
N VAL A 71 3.13 -5.49 1.40
CA VAL A 71 2.40 -5.69 0.13
C VAL A 71 3.36 -6.09 -1.00
N GLY A 72 4.50 -5.40 -1.14
CA GLY A 72 5.53 -5.72 -2.12
C GLY A 72 6.11 -7.12 -1.90
N GLY A 73 6.49 -7.45 -0.66
CA GLY A 73 6.99 -8.77 -0.29
C GLY A 73 6.00 -9.89 -0.55
N LEU A 74 4.72 -9.72 -0.19
CA LEU A 74 3.66 -10.69 -0.49
C LEU A 74 3.43 -10.85 -2.00
N ALA A 75 3.48 -9.76 -2.76
CA ALA A 75 3.34 -9.81 -4.22
C ALA A 75 4.49 -10.58 -4.86
N THR A 76 5.73 -10.29 -4.47
CA THR A 76 6.93 -10.97 -4.95
C THR A 76 6.92 -12.45 -4.55
N PHE A 77 6.57 -12.77 -3.30
CA PHE A 77 6.46 -14.16 -2.84
C PHE A 77 5.40 -14.93 -3.61
N ARG A 78 4.25 -14.31 -3.93
CA ARG A 78 3.22 -14.93 -4.78
C ARG A 78 3.69 -15.15 -6.21
N VAL A 79 4.31 -14.15 -6.84
CA VAL A 79 4.79 -14.25 -8.22
C VAL A 79 5.89 -15.30 -8.35
N LEU A 80 6.78 -15.41 -7.37
CA LEU A 80 7.85 -16.42 -7.35
C LEU A 80 7.35 -17.81 -6.92
N GLY A 81 6.43 -17.86 -5.96
CA GLY A 81 5.86 -19.10 -5.43
C GLY A 81 4.84 -19.77 -6.36
N ASP A 82 4.12 -18.98 -7.16
CA ASP A 82 3.26 -19.45 -8.26
C ASP A 82 4.01 -19.51 -9.61
N GLY A 83 5.34 -19.30 -9.61
CA GLY A 83 6.23 -19.53 -10.76
C GLY A 83 6.29 -21.01 -11.19
N PRO A 84 6.97 -21.35 -12.30
CA PRO A 84 6.67 -22.44 -13.27
C PRO A 84 6.68 -23.91 -12.76
N ALA A 85 6.71 -24.17 -11.45
CA ALA A 85 6.69 -25.50 -10.87
C ALA A 85 5.33 -26.23 -10.99
N ARG A 86 4.28 -25.57 -11.49
CA ARG A 86 2.95 -26.18 -11.72
C ARG A 86 2.64 -26.52 -13.18
N SER A 87 3.58 -26.31 -14.10
CA SER A 87 3.42 -26.68 -15.52
C SER A 87 4.20 -27.92 -15.93
N VAL A 88 4.54 -28.81 -14.98
CA VAL A 88 5.07 -30.15 -15.25
C VAL A 88 4.19 -31.18 -14.54
#